data_AF-A0A8H6NBZ2-F1
#
_entry.id   AF-A0A8H6NBZ2-F1
#
_cell.length_a   1.000
_cell.length_b   1.000
_cell.length_c   1.000
_cell.angle_alpha   90.00
_cell.angle_beta   90.00
_cell.angle_gamma   90.00
#
_symmetry.space_group_name_H-M   'P 1'
#
loop_
_entity.id
_entity.type
_entity.pdbx_description
1 polymer ?
#
loop_
_entity_poly.entity_id
_entity_poly.type
_entity_poly.pdbx_seq_one_letter_code
_entity_poly.pdbx_strand_id
1 'polypeptide(L)'
;MLGPSVTREPADTTTRLLPSKDGFPGQICRDQDQLDAGNNNNVGPYAWPSRYFRRQSISLEWENFPWIRRKEAVNSPENDLTYFFRVDEGSEQDRYRIESVVDICHDATLEELRDGAKSCPEDKIALLIESCMENDQAKFRPWLGVLSPKQLLEGLLRERFNISNVTSDDIDAESRLIYITDLNQWSILSLVGSAPESLARQLCDFIFRYACSRAVIGISFATDGPRTFSLEFSFPLRVWRSTKALMLDKRTKRSDGEPLRSSTDVTYLRDLAGMLSDPDTVDGVYASQISFLVTGYDQWRWTGLMLIETWFEEVADDPARDMVSSYENDEEDGMLLDPFSQGRDEMEKSVLFPRYHFMRTMQVRLTQCKDEWENLFFNLEKIITGATRKQKAYLAEMQSATTASPMPDSRYRQFDNTGAGIINMIGSLREWVADIQETVETGEIFMSTDVGYFLSSDRHPGNGEDCFPHLTHIRKTFKELRQLQLRFERMLVLCNKILGDFESARKLFALKSQLADPKPVDTPLGVPPSHPETFSALTIMTWMVIVSIPSECAASPLFPKSLIGS
;
A
#
# COMPACT_ATOMS: atom_id res chain seq x y z
N MET A 1 98.90 27.33 5.85
CA MET A 1 99.44 26.56 6.99
C MET A 1 98.48 26.77 8.15
N LEU A 2 97.75 25.82 8.72
CA LEU A 2 97.60 24.36 8.62
C LEU A 2 96.12 24.08 8.99
N GLY A 3 95.43 23.15 8.31
CA GLY A 3 94.24 22.48 8.87
C GLY A 3 94.65 21.34 9.84
N PRO A 4 93.88 20.25 10.01
CA PRO A 4 92.42 20.04 9.85
C PRO A 4 91.80 19.16 10.98
N SER A 5 90.46 19.01 11.00
CA SER A 5 89.68 17.75 11.29
C SER A 5 88.20 18.10 11.53
N VAL A 6 87.27 17.87 10.58
CA VAL A 6 86.50 16.63 10.27
C VAL A 6 85.49 16.21 11.35
N THR A 7 84.19 16.28 11.02
CA THR A 7 83.16 15.21 11.03
C THR A 7 81.82 15.80 10.55
N ARG A 8 81.40 15.53 9.30
CA ARG A 8 80.43 14.50 8.86
C ARG A 8 78.95 14.84 9.13
N GLU A 9 78.26 15.24 8.06
CA GLU A 9 76.81 15.11 7.87
C GLU A 9 76.37 13.64 7.91
N PRO A 10 75.08 13.40 8.21
CA PRO A 10 74.32 12.55 7.32
C PRO A 10 72.97 13.13 6.89
N ALA A 11 72.68 12.81 5.63
CA ALA A 11 71.44 12.93 4.89
C ALA A 11 70.15 12.71 5.71
N ASP A 12 69.26 13.69 5.58
CA ASP A 12 67.88 13.65 6.02
C ASP A 12 67.05 12.85 4.99
N THR A 13 66.66 11.63 5.36
CA THR A 13 65.75 10.79 4.57
C THR A 13 64.48 10.58 5.38
N THR A 14 63.61 11.58 5.41
CA THR A 14 62.27 11.42 5.97
C THR A 14 61.30 11.01 4.85
N THR A 15 61.19 9.70 4.67
CA THR A 15 60.17 9.04 3.86
C THR A 15 58.78 9.40 4.39
N ARG A 16 58.01 10.19 3.64
CA ARG A 16 56.58 10.38 3.87
C ARG A 16 55.86 9.06 3.61
N LEU A 17 55.50 8.36 4.68
CA LEU A 17 54.54 7.26 4.63
C LEU A 17 53.15 7.84 4.37
N LEU A 18 52.60 7.49 3.20
CA LEU A 18 51.18 7.59 2.88
C LEU A 18 50.41 6.64 3.82
N PRO A 19 49.29 7.05 4.43
CA PRO A 19 48.43 6.11 5.13
C PRO A 19 47.72 5.23 4.10
N SER A 20 47.89 3.92 4.24
CA SER A 20 47.18 2.91 3.44
C SER A 20 45.68 3.02 3.71
N LYS A 21 44.91 3.22 2.64
CA LYS A 21 43.52 2.80 2.54
C LYS A 21 43.52 1.28 2.62
N ASP A 22 42.99 0.73 3.71
CA ASP A 22 42.29 -0.55 3.80
C ASP A 22 42.06 -0.83 5.29
N GLY A 23 40.84 -0.53 5.74
CA GLY A 23 40.44 -0.67 7.14
C GLY A 23 38.93 -0.57 7.25
N PHE A 24 38.21 -1.55 6.69
CA PHE A 24 36.80 -1.77 7.03
C PHE A 24 36.73 -2.28 8.48
N PRO A 25 36.01 -1.63 9.42
CA PRO A 25 35.82 -2.16 10.76
C PRO A 25 34.65 -3.16 10.74
N GLY A 26 34.88 -4.32 10.14
CA GLY A 26 33.89 -5.38 10.01
C GLY A 26 34.10 -6.54 10.98
N GLN A 27 34.50 -6.32 12.24
CA GLN A 27 34.80 -7.46 13.13
C GLN A 27 34.73 -7.20 14.64
N ILE A 28 33.83 -6.35 15.15
CA ILE A 28 33.71 -6.11 16.60
C ILE A 28 32.53 -6.84 17.26
N CYS A 29 31.54 -7.36 16.52
CA CYS A 29 30.30 -7.89 17.14
C CYS A 29 30.08 -9.41 17.06
N ARG A 30 31.10 -10.24 16.81
CA ARG A 30 30.90 -11.72 16.80
C ARG A 30 31.03 -12.38 18.18
N ASP A 31 31.72 -11.76 19.13
CA ASP A 31 32.09 -12.46 20.38
C ASP A 31 31.08 -12.26 21.53
N GLN A 32 30.09 -11.37 21.41
CA GLN A 32 29.12 -11.11 22.48
C GLN A 32 27.87 -11.99 22.43
N ASP A 33 27.54 -12.61 21.29
CA ASP A 33 26.35 -13.47 21.17
C ASP A 33 26.61 -14.90 21.71
N GLN A 34 27.87 -15.29 22.00
CA GLN A 34 28.22 -16.63 22.51
C GLN A 34 28.24 -16.75 24.05
N LEU A 35 28.19 -15.66 24.80
CA LEU A 35 28.34 -15.69 26.27
C LEU A 35 27.01 -15.79 27.04
N ASP A 36 25.87 -15.65 26.38
CA ASP A 36 24.53 -15.58 27.03
C ASP A 36 23.70 -16.88 26.89
N ALA A 37 24.32 -18.04 26.65
CA ALA A 37 23.64 -19.33 26.54
C ALA A 37 23.07 -19.89 27.87
N GLY A 38 23.20 -19.15 28.98
CA GLY A 38 22.97 -19.68 30.33
C GLY A 38 21.56 -19.61 30.90
N ASN A 39 20.59 -18.93 30.26
CA ASN A 39 19.24 -18.79 30.88
C ASN A 39 18.06 -18.60 29.90
N ASN A 40 18.23 -18.95 28.62
CA ASN A 40 17.18 -18.74 27.60
C ASN A 40 16.19 -19.92 27.55
N ASN A 41 15.14 -19.86 28.38
CA ASN A 41 13.98 -20.75 28.23
C ASN A 41 13.06 -20.37 27.05
N ASN A 42 13.39 -19.33 26.26
CA ASN A 42 12.61 -18.86 25.10
C ASN A 42 13.44 -18.87 23.79
N VAL A 43 14.08 -19.99 23.44
CA VAL A 43 14.70 -20.15 22.11
C VAL A 43 13.71 -20.80 21.15
N GLY A 44 12.66 -20.06 20.78
CA GLY A 44 11.75 -20.43 19.70
C GLY A 44 12.18 -19.78 18.38
N PRO A 45 11.78 -20.33 17.21
CA PRO A 45 12.06 -19.72 15.90
C PRO A 45 11.43 -18.31 15.76
N TYR A 46 10.44 -17.99 16.59
CA TYR A 46 9.76 -16.70 16.63
C TYR A 46 10.17 -15.81 17.81
N ALA A 47 11.27 -16.12 18.48
CA ALA A 47 11.79 -15.25 19.53
C ALA A 47 12.51 -14.05 18.91
N TRP A 48 12.23 -12.85 19.42
CA TRP A 48 13.03 -11.68 19.09
C TRP A 48 14.46 -11.87 19.59
N PRO A 49 15.49 -11.60 18.77
CA PRO A 49 16.87 -11.65 19.24
C PRO A 49 17.09 -10.69 20.43
N SER A 50 17.71 -11.20 21.50
CA SER A 50 17.87 -10.47 22.79
C SER A 50 18.56 -9.11 22.67
N ARG A 51 19.36 -8.92 21.62
CA ARG A 51 19.98 -7.63 21.27
C ARG A 51 18.96 -6.50 21.14
N TYR A 52 17.76 -6.74 20.61
CA TYR A 52 16.77 -5.67 20.41
C TYR A 52 16.15 -5.15 21.72
N PHE A 53 16.37 -5.85 22.84
CA PHE A 53 15.94 -5.44 24.18
C PHE A 53 17.06 -4.81 25.00
N ARG A 54 18.24 -4.59 24.40
CA ARG A 54 19.38 -3.90 25.01
C ARG A 54 19.73 -2.69 24.16
N ARG A 55 20.01 -1.55 24.80
CA ARG A 55 20.51 -0.36 24.08
C ARG A 55 21.80 -0.72 23.38
N GLN A 56 21.74 -0.87 22.07
CA GLN A 56 22.88 -1.30 21.26
C GLN A 56 23.97 -0.23 21.24
N SER A 57 25.24 -0.64 21.18
CA SER A 57 26.30 0.30 20.80
C SER A 57 26.23 0.47 19.28
N ILE A 58 25.74 1.62 18.83
CA ILE A 58 25.65 1.98 17.41
C ILE A 58 26.40 3.29 17.19
N SER A 59 26.88 3.51 15.96
CA SER A 59 27.38 4.83 15.58
C SER A 59 26.19 5.77 15.42
N LEU A 60 26.00 6.70 16.35
CA LEU A 60 24.92 7.70 16.29
C LEU A 60 25.05 8.60 15.05
N GLU A 61 26.27 8.79 14.54
CA GLU A 61 26.51 9.50 13.28
C GLU A 61 25.74 8.85 12.12
N TRP A 62 25.54 7.53 12.17
CA TRP A 62 24.81 6.83 11.11
C TRP A 62 23.34 7.22 11.02
N GLU A 63 22.82 7.82 12.07
CA GLU A 63 21.44 8.28 12.18
C GLU A 63 21.30 9.79 12.04
N ASN A 64 22.39 10.55 12.16
CA ASN A 64 22.42 12.00 11.89
C ASN A 64 22.68 12.32 10.41
N PHE A 65 23.32 11.41 9.66
CA PHE A 65 23.70 11.66 8.27
C PHE A 65 22.91 10.80 7.27
N PRO A 66 22.27 11.42 6.25
CA PRO A 66 21.57 10.70 5.20
C PRO A 66 22.46 9.67 4.51
N TRP A 67 21.89 8.49 4.24
CA TRP A 67 22.56 7.39 3.55
C TRP A 67 23.10 7.81 2.18
N ILE A 68 22.33 8.60 1.44
CA ILE A 68 22.70 9.05 0.08
C ILE A 68 24.02 9.82 0.06
N ARG A 69 24.31 10.65 1.08
CA ARG A 69 25.55 11.43 1.18
C ARG A 69 26.80 10.57 1.39
N ARG A 70 26.66 9.41 2.04
CA ARG A 70 27.80 8.48 2.20
C ARG A 70 28.13 7.77 0.90
N LYS A 71 27.12 7.55 0.06
CA LYS A 71 27.26 6.97 -1.26
C LYS A 71 27.83 7.99 -2.28
N GLU A 72 27.40 9.26 -2.24
CA GLU A 72 27.85 10.38 -3.11
C GLU A 72 29.38 10.59 -3.21
N ALA A 73 30.19 10.02 -2.32
CA ALA A 73 31.66 9.99 -2.45
C ALA A 73 32.16 9.24 -3.72
N VAL A 74 31.25 8.55 -4.43
CA VAL A 74 31.49 7.89 -5.72
C VAL A 74 30.71 8.66 -6.80
N ASN A 75 31.41 9.44 -7.63
CA ASN A 75 30.83 10.25 -8.72
C ASN A 75 30.00 9.39 -9.71
N SER A 76 28.72 9.18 -9.43
CA SER A 76 27.80 8.47 -10.33
C SER A 76 27.03 9.47 -11.21
N PRO A 77 26.94 9.25 -12.53
CA PRO A 77 26.15 10.09 -13.43
C PRO A 77 24.63 9.81 -13.38
N GLU A 78 24.17 8.98 -12.44
CA GLU A 78 22.76 8.54 -12.35
C GLU A 78 21.89 9.47 -11.49
N ASN A 79 20.58 9.48 -11.73
CA ASN A 79 19.62 10.20 -10.89
C ASN A 79 19.66 9.66 -9.44
N ASP A 80 19.65 10.58 -8.46
CA ASP A 80 19.64 10.34 -7.01
C ASP A 80 18.74 9.18 -6.57
N LEU A 81 17.54 9.03 -7.15
CA LEU A 81 16.60 7.98 -6.81
C LEU A 81 17.09 6.58 -7.23
N THR A 82 17.53 6.45 -8.49
CA THR A 82 18.09 5.19 -9.00
C THR A 82 19.33 4.82 -8.21
N TYR A 83 20.18 5.80 -7.91
CA TYR A 83 21.39 5.60 -7.15
C TYR A 83 21.13 5.16 -5.70
N PHE A 84 20.15 5.80 -5.04
CA PHE A 84 19.76 5.48 -3.68
C PHE A 84 19.24 4.04 -3.57
N PHE A 85 18.33 3.64 -4.47
CA PHE A 85 17.65 2.35 -4.43
C PHE A 85 18.47 1.16 -4.95
N ARG A 86 19.59 1.39 -5.63
CA ARG A 86 20.49 0.29 -6.02
C ARG A 86 21.15 -0.35 -4.80
N VAL A 87 20.86 -1.63 -4.60
CA VAL A 87 21.49 -2.48 -3.59
C VAL A 87 22.86 -2.95 -4.09
N ASP A 88 22.93 -3.49 -5.32
CA ASP A 88 24.16 -3.93 -5.98
C ASP A 88 24.32 -3.32 -7.39
N GLU A 89 25.55 -2.92 -7.74
CA GLU A 89 25.86 -2.42 -9.09
C GLU A 89 25.61 -3.51 -10.15
N GLY A 90 24.57 -3.32 -10.99
CA GLY A 90 24.26 -4.22 -12.11
C GLY A 90 23.23 -5.33 -11.81
N SER A 91 22.55 -5.31 -10.66
CA SER A 91 21.44 -6.23 -10.38
C SER A 91 20.21 -5.86 -11.25
N GLU A 92 20.01 -6.57 -12.36
CA GLU A 92 18.77 -6.49 -13.15
C GLU A 92 17.54 -6.96 -12.36
N GLN A 93 17.73 -7.69 -11.25
CA GLN A 93 16.65 -8.25 -10.45
C GLN A 93 15.86 -7.16 -9.71
N ASP A 94 16.49 -6.04 -9.35
CA ASP A 94 15.84 -4.96 -8.61
C ASP A 94 15.23 -3.88 -9.51
N ARG A 95 15.50 -3.98 -10.82
CA ARG A 95 15.16 -2.93 -11.79
C ARG A 95 13.66 -2.61 -11.81
N TYR A 96 12.81 -3.64 -11.78
CA TYR A 96 11.35 -3.46 -11.83
C TYR A 96 10.81 -2.68 -10.62
N ARG A 97 11.42 -2.83 -9.44
CA ARG A 97 11.02 -2.11 -8.23
C ARG A 97 11.41 -0.64 -8.34
N ILE A 98 12.66 -0.40 -8.74
CA ILE A 98 13.21 0.95 -8.92
C ILE A 98 12.42 1.69 -10.01
N GLU A 99 12.17 1.05 -11.15
CA GLU A 99 11.39 1.62 -12.26
C GLU A 99 10.00 2.04 -11.79
N SER A 100 9.32 1.22 -10.97
CA SER A 100 7.99 1.55 -10.45
C SER A 100 7.98 2.78 -9.52
N VAL A 101 9.05 2.97 -8.73
CA VAL A 101 9.18 4.16 -7.86
C VAL A 101 9.60 5.39 -8.69
N VAL A 102 10.51 5.23 -9.65
CA VAL A 102 10.93 6.32 -10.54
C VAL A 102 9.76 6.78 -11.43
N ASP A 103 8.87 5.86 -11.82
CA ASP A 103 7.70 6.16 -12.65
C ASP A 103 6.75 7.17 -12.00
N ILE A 104 6.65 7.17 -10.67
CA ILE A 104 5.84 8.14 -9.91
C ILE A 104 6.61 9.39 -9.49
N CYS A 105 7.95 9.40 -9.65
CA CYS A 105 8.80 10.54 -9.31
C CYS A 105 9.07 11.49 -10.48
N HIS A 106 8.72 11.10 -11.71
CA HIS A 106 8.92 11.89 -12.92
C HIS A 106 10.37 12.41 -13.08
N ASP A 107 10.54 13.72 -13.26
CA ASP A 107 11.83 14.42 -13.40
C ASP A 107 12.23 15.19 -12.14
N ALA A 108 11.53 14.99 -11.03
CA ALA A 108 11.83 15.69 -9.79
C ALA A 108 13.21 15.29 -9.26
N THR A 109 13.98 16.27 -8.80
CA THR A 109 15.32 16.06 -8.25
C THR A 109 15.43 16.54 -6.81
N LEU A 110 16.38 15.98 -6.06
CA LEU A 110 16.64 16.40 -4.69
C LEU A 110 17.19 17.84 -4.62
N GLU A 111 17.93 18.27 -5.66
CA GLU A 111 18.41 19.64 -5.81
C GLU A 111 17.24 20.63 -5.93
N GLU A 112 16.27 20.37 -6.81
CA GLU A 112 15.07 21.22 -6.95
C GLU A 112 14.26 21.32 -5.65
N LEU A 113 14.14 20.21 -4.90
CA LEU A 113 13.46 20.20 -3.61
C LEU A 113 14.19 21.07 -2.58
N ARG A 114 15.53 20.95 -2.51
CA ARG A 114 16.37 21.76 -1.59
C ARG A 114 16.29 23.24 -1.93
N ASP A 115 16.40 23.58 -3.21
CA ASP A 115 16.38 24.96 -3.69
C ASP A 115 14.98 25.58 -3.61
N GLY A 116 13.93 24.78 -3.46
CA GLY A 116 12.54 25.24 -3.44
C GLY A 116 12.11 25.71 -4.83
N ALA A 117 12.31 24.84 -5.84
CA ALA A 117 11.83 25.10 -7.19
C ALA A 117 10.32 25.37 -7.20
N LYS A 118 9.85 26.18 -8.17
CA LYS A 118 8.42 26.54 -8.30
C LYS A 118 7.49 25.34 -8.49
N SER A 119 8.03 24.21 -8.92
CA SER A 119 7.32 22.94 -9.09
C SER A 119 7.12 22.17 -7.78
N CYS A 120 7.85 22.54 -6.70
CA CYS A 120 7.66 21.96 -5.38
C CYS A 120 6.36 22.49 -4.76
N PRO A 121 5.45 21.60 -4.34
CA PRO A 121 4.20 22.02 -3.70
C PRO A 121 4.49 22.57 -2.31
N GLU A 122 3.71 23.59 -1.94
CA GLU A 122 3.67 24.14 -0.58
C GLU A 122 2.58 23.48 0.29
N ASP A 123 1.77 22.62 -0.33
CA ASP A 123 0.72 21.87 0.34
C ASP A 123 1.30 21.05 1.49
N LYS A 124 0.62 21.13 2.63
CA LYS A 124 1.00 20.45 3.86
C LYS A 124 0.50 19.02 3.80
N ILE A 125 1.42 18.06 3.85
CA ILE A 125 1.11 16.64 3.67
C ILE A 125 1.79 15.74 4.69
N ALA A 126 2.56 16.29 5.62
CA ALA A 126 3.31 15.47 6.56
C ALA A 126 3.30 16.01 8.00
N LEU A 127 3.50 15.09 8.94
CA LEU A 127 3.78 15.37 10.34
C LEU A 127 5.08 14.68 10.74
N LEU A 128 5.86 15.32 11.60
CA LEU A 128 7.08 14.77 12.18
C LEU A 128 7.00 14.86 13.70
N ILE A 129 6.91 13.72 14.37
CA ILE A 129 6.89 13.63 15.83
C ILE A 129 8.16 12.93 16.29
N GLU A 130 8.94 13.60 17.12
CA GLU A 130 10.20 13.09 17.63
C GLU A 130 10.19 13.06 19.14
N SER A 131 10.67 11.96 19.72
CA SER A 131 10.69 11.77 21.16
C SER A 131 11.87 10.96 21.67
N CYS A 132 12.14 11.12 22.96
CA CYS A 132 13.08 10.31 23.74
C CYS A 132 12.38 9.83 25.01
N MET A 133 12.73 8.63 25.47
CA MET A 133 12.24 8.09 26.73
C MET A 133 13.19 8.50 27.87
N GLU A 134 12.71 9.33 28.79
CA GLU A 134 13.45 9.76 29.98
C GLU A 134 12.62 9.48 31.24
N ASN A 135 13.16 8.70 32.18
CA ASN A 135 12.46 8.30 33.42
C ASN A 135 11.07 7.67 33.15
N ASP A 136 10.99 6.79 32.15
CA ASP A 136 9.75 6.12 31.69
C ASP A 136 8.65 7.09 31.19
N GLN A 137 9.00 8.35 30.93
CA GLN A 137 8.12 9.32 30.29
C GLN A 137 8.68 9.72 28.93
N ALA A 138 7.79 9.80 27.94
CA ALA A 138 8.15 10.34 26.63
C ALA A 138 8.31 11.85 26.74
N LYS A 139 9.48 12.35 26.33
CA LYS A 139 9.70 13.78 26.07
C LYS A 139 9.70 14.01 24.58
N PHE A 140 8.97 15.02 24.13
CA PHE A 140 8.82 15.36 22.72
C PHE A 140 9.66 16.58 22.37
N ARG A 141 10.19 16.60 21.15
CA ARG A 141 10.73 17.84 20.56
C ARG A 141 9.59 18.82 20.27
N PRO A 142 9.88 20.12 20.13
CA PRO A 142 8.86 21.11 19.75
C PRO A 142 8.14 20.69 18.47
N TRP A 143 6.80 20.79 18.51
CA TRP A 143 5.95 20.55 17.36
C TRP A 143 6.29 21.51 16.23
N LEU A 144 6.43 20.97 15.00
CA LEU A 144 6.79 21.76 13.83
C LEU A 144 5.57 22.17 12.99
N GLY A 145 4.36 21.84 13.44
CA GLY A 145 3.16 21.97 12.63
C GLY A 145 3.08 20.92 11.52
N VAL A 146 2.11 21.12 10.63
CA VAL A 146 2.01 20.37 9.38
C VAL A 146 3.08 20.85 8.39
N LEU A 147 3.68 19.90 7.65
CA LEU A 147 4.87 20.13 6.85
C LEU A 147 4.61 19.94 5.36
N SER A 148 5.12 20.86 4.54
CA SER A 148 5.31 20.61 3.10
C SER A 148 6.48 19.64 2.88
N PRO A 149 6.64 19.05 1.68
CA PRO A 149 7.77 18.15 1.42
C PRO A 149 9.14 18.75 1.72
N LYS A 150 9.36 20.03 1.39
CA LYS A 150 10.61 20.73 1.68
C LYS A 150 10.83 20.87 3.19
N GLN A 151 9.81 21.30 3.92
CA GLN A 151 9.89 21.43 5.38
C GLN A 151 10.09 20.07 6.06
N LEU A 152 9.49 19.00 5.52
CA LEU A 152 9.73 17.64 5.98
C LEU A 152 11.21 17.24 5.78
N LEU A 153 11.80 17.53 4.62
CA LEU A 153 13.22 17.29 4.37
C LEU A 153 14.09 18.06 5.37
N GLU A 154 13.83 19.36 5.57
CA GLU A 154 14.56 20.20 6.52
C GLU A 154 14.44 19.68 7.96
N GLY A 155 13.23 19.29 8.39
CA GLY A 155 12.97 18.70 9.70
C GLY A 155 13.72 17.37 9.90
N LEU A 156 13.69 16.48 8.90
CA LEU A 156 14.35 15.17 8.96
C LEU A 156 15.89 15.26 8.90
N LEU A 157 16.43 16.35 8.34
CA LEU A 157 17.88 16.64 8.32
C LEU A 157 18.41 17.23 9.63
N ARG A 158 17.54 17.60 10.58
CA ARG A 158 17.99 17.97 11.94
C ARG A 158 18.70 16.79 12.59
N GLU A 159 19.76 17.07 13.34
CA GLU A 159 20.50 16.05 14.06
C GLU A 159 19.54 15.26 14.98
N ARG A 160 19.57 13.94 14.82
CA ARG A 160 18.73 13.03 15.60
C ARG A 160 19.30 12.85 17.01
N PHE A 161 20.62 12.79 17.12
CA PHE A 161 21.34 12.61 18.37
C PHE A 161 22.36 13.72 18.58
N ASN A 162 22.48 14.24 19.79
CA ASN A 162 23.53 15.20 20.09
C ASN A 162 24.88 14.50 20.29
N ILE A 163 25.70 14.48 19.22
CA ILE A 163 27.03 13.83 19.22
C ILE A 163 28.12 14.83 19.58
N SER A 164 27.91 16.10 19.27
CA SER A 164 28.85 17.16 19.61
C SER A 164 28.67 17.49 21.10
N ASN A 165 29.74 17.60 21.89
CA ASN A 165 29.64 18.05 23.29
C ASN A 165 29.19 19.53 23.43
N VAL A 166 28.62 20.10 22.37
CA VAL A 166 27.96 21.40 22.37
C VAL A 166 26.55 21.14 22.87
N THR A 167 26.15 21.82 23.93
CA THR A 167 24.80 21.75 24.48
C THR A 167 23.81 22.27 23.45
N SER A 168 23.24 21.40 22.62
CA SER A 168 21.98 21.69 21.96
C SER A 168 20.90 21.61 23.02
N ASP A 169 20.02 22.61 23.06
CA ASP A 169 18.84 22.58 23.94
C ASP A 169 17.81 21.52 23.47
N ASP A 170 17.99 20.97 22.27
CA ASP A 170 17.18 19.88 21.72
C ASP A 170 17.51 18.54 22.38
N ILE A 171 16.47 17.81 22.76
CA ILE A 171 16.57 16.41 23.21
C ILE A 171 16.92 15.48 22.03
N ASP A 172 17.49 14.32 22.33
CA ASP A 172 17.66 13.26 21.33
C ASP A 172 16.29 12.81 20.78
N ALA A 173 16.25 12.40 19.51
CA ALA A 173 15.07 11.85 18.83
C ALA A 173 15.23 10.33 18.71
N GLU A 174 15.18 9.62 19.84
CA GLU A 174 15.29 8.15 19.85
C GLU A 174 14.19 7.50 19.02
N SER A 175 12.95 7.94 19.19
CA SER A 175 11.80 7.54 18.38
C SER A 175 11.43 8.67 17.41
N ARG A 176 11.30 8.34 16.12
CA ARG A 176 10.91 9.28 15.07
C ARG A 176 9.70 8.75 14.32
N LEU A 177 8.56 9.42 14.43
CA LEU A 177 7.32 9.09 13.73
C LEU A 177 7.11 10.05 12.56
N ILE A 178 6.96 9.50 11.37
CA ILE A 178 6.80 10.22 10.12
C ILE A 178 5.44 9.81 9.54
N TYR A 179 4.50 10.74 9.51
CA TYR A 179 3.17 10.52 8.95
C TYR A 179 3.04 11.33 7.67
N ILE A 180 2.69 10.69 6.55
CA ILE A 180 2.58 11.35 5.25
C ILE A 180 1.24 10.98 4.61
N THR A 181 0.46 11.99 4.24
CA THR A 181 -0.72 11.83 3.39
C THR A 181 -0.34 11.97 1.92
N ASP A 182 -0.95 11.16 1.07
CA ASP A 182 -0.87 11.26 -0.39
C ASP A 182 0.57 11.35 -0.90
N LEU A 183 1.40 10.37 -0.50
CA LEU A 183 2.82 10.29 -0.85
C LEU A 183 3.01 10.54 -2.36
N ASN A 184 3.85 11.53 -2.68
CA ASN A 184 4.09 12.04 -4.03
C ASN A 184 5.60 12.11 -4.31
N GLN A 185 5.97 12.50 -5.53
CA GLN A 185 7.37 12.61 -5.95
C GLN A 185 8.25 13.43 -4.99
N TRP A 186 7.72 14.52 -4.44
CA TRP A 186 8.48 15.44 -3.59
C TRP A 186 8.65 14.88 -2.18
N SER A 187 7.62 14.27 -1.59
CA SER A 187 7.74 13.62 -0.29
C SER A 187 8.58 12.34 -0.36
N ILE A 188 8.59 11.63 -1.49
CA ILE A 188 9.57 10.54 -1.74
C ILE A 188 10.99 11.09 -1.71
N LEU A 189 11.26 12.20 -2.39
CA LEU A 189 12.58 12.84 -2.37
C LEU A 189 12.96 13.35 -0.98
N SER A 190 12.01 13.84 -0.18
CA SER A 190 12.25 14.19 1.22
C SER A 190 12.75 12.97 1.99
N LEU A 191 12.05 11.84 1.89
CA LEU A 191 12.43 10.60 2.56
C LEU A 191 13.80 10.09 2.09
N VAL A 192 14.02 10.03 0.77
CA VAL A 192 15.28 9.56 0.18
C VAL A 192 16.46 10.46 0.57
N GLY A 193 16.26 11.78 0.50
CA GLY A 193 17.28 12.78 0.80
C GLY A 193 17.65 12.87 2.27
N SER A 194 16.79 12.38 3.18
CA SER A 194 17.02 12.41 4.62
C SER A 194 17.18 11.03 5.27
N ALA A 195 16.93 9.93 4.57
CA ALA A 195 16.87 8.61 5.18
C ALA A 195 18.20 8.23 5.84
N PRO A 196 18.23 7.97 7.16
CA PRO A 196 19.38 7.38 7.79
C PRO A 196 19.55 5.93 7.33
N GLU A 197 20.67 5.32 7.68
CA GLU A 197 21.02 3.98 7.23
C GLU A 197 20.00 2.90 7.65
N SER A 198 19.37 3.06 8.82
CA SER A 198 18.32 2.16 9.32
C SER A 198 17.07 2.16 8.45
N LEU A 199 16.65 3.33 7.95
CA LEU A 199 15.48 3.50 7.11
C LEU A 199 15.78 3.20 5.63
N ALA A 200 16.95 3.62 5.14
CA ALA A 200 17.28 3.58 3.71
C ALA A 200 17.18 2.18 3.09
N ARG A 201 17.58 1.14 3.83
CA ARG A 201 17.51 -0.25 3.36
C ARG A 201 16.10 -0.76 3.13
N GLN A 202 15.12 -0.26 3.88
CA GLN A 202 13.73 -0.71 3.80
C GLN A 202 12.90 0.15 2.84
N LEU A 203 13.36 1.38 2.59
CA LEU A 203 12.56 2.40 1.93
C LEU A 203 12.19 2.05 0.47
N CYS A 204 13.09 1.42 -0.29
CA CYS A 204 12.81 1.02 -1.67
C CYS A 204 11.60 0.08 -1.75
N ASP A 205 11.67 -1.04 -1.02
CA ASP A 205 10.64 -2.07 -1.04
C ASP A 205 9.33 -1.56 -0.45
N PHE A 206 9.41 -0.73 0.59
CA PHE A 206 8.25 -0.11 1.20
C PHE A 206 7.52 0.84 0.23
N ILE A 207 8.25 1.76 -0.43
CA ILE A 207 7.66 2.68 -1.42
C ILE A 207 7.18 1.91 -2.66
N PHE A 208 7.90 0.88 -3.10
CA PHE A 208 7.46 0.02 -4.20
C PHE A 208 6.10 -0.64 -3.91
N ARG A 209 5.95 -1.26 -2.72
CA ARG A 209 4.68 -1.87 -2.31
C ARG A 209 3.56 -0.84 -2.17
N TYR A 210 3.89 0.38 -1.72
CA TYR A 210 2.98 1.51 -1.75
C TYR A 210 2.57 1.86 -3.19
N ALA A 211 3.51 2.10 -4.10
CA ALA A 211 3.20 2.47 -5.47
C ALA A 211 2.32 1.43 -6.16
N CYS A 212 2.59 0.15 -5.93
CA CYS A 212 1.89 -0.98 -6.57
C CYS A 212 0.63 -1.47 -5.83
N SER A 213 0.22 -0.85 -4.71
CA SER A 213 -0.97 -1.28 -3.95
C SER A 213 -0.97 -2.74 -3.49
N ARG A 214 0.19 -3.23 -3.03
CA ARG A 214 0.34 -4.63 -2.60
C ARG A 214 0.01 -4.80 -1.14
N ALA A 215 -0.75 -5.85 -0.82
CA ALA A 215 -0.95 -6.23 0.57
C ALA A 215 0.32 -6.92 1.11
N VAL A 216 0.78 -6.51 2.29
CA VAL A 216 1.90 -7.18 2.97
C VAL A 216 1.72 -7.08 4.48
N ILE A 217 2.17 -8.10 5.20
CA ILE A 217 2.48 -8.01 6.62
C ILE A 217 3.81 -8.75 6.77
N GLY A 218 4.84 -8.07 7.25
CA GLY A 218 6.20 -8.60 7.25
C GLY A 218 6.93 -8.31 8.54
N ILE A 219 7.67 -9.31 9.03
CA ILE A 219 8.64 -9.15 10.11
C ILE A 219 9.98 -9.65 9.61
N SER A 220 11.00 -8.81 9.71
CA SER A 220 12.35 -9.20 9.34
C SER A 220 13.39 -8.62 10.30
N PHE A 221 14.51 -9.33 10.36
CA PHE A 221 15.69 -8.94 11.12
C PHE A 221 16.87 -8.95 10.15
N ALA A 222 17.58 -7.83 10.06
CA ALA A 222 18.72 -7.73 9.16
C ALA A 222 19.78 -8.78 9.53
N THR A 223 20.22 -9.55 8.53
CA THR A 223 21.29 -10.56 8.66
C THR A 223 22.65 -10.00 8.24
N ASP A 224 22.64 -8.88 7.52
CA ASP A 224 23.78 -8.13 7.02
C ASP A 224 23.66 -6.63 7.34
N GLY A 225 24.79 -5.92 7.30
CA GLY A 225 24.85 -4.51 7.68
C GLY A 225 24.52 -4.23 9.16
N PRO A 226 23.93 -3.08 9.49
CA PRO A 226 23.46 -2.75 10.83
C PRO A 226 22.34 -3.70 11.20
N ARG A 227 22.44 -4.23 12.42
CA ARG A 227 21.51 -5.20 12.97
C ARG A 227 20.19 -4.52 13.34
N THR A 228 19.39 -4.16 12.35
CA THR A 228 18.05 -3.57 12.55
C THR A 228 16.96 -4.62 12.55
N PHE A 229 15.79 -4.27 13.05
CA PHE A 229 14.53 -5.00 12.83
C PHE A 229 13.63 -4.18 11.90
N SER A 230 12.67 -4.83 11.26
CA SER A 230 11.64 -4.20 10.43
C SER A 230 10.30 -4.91 10.65
N LEU A 231 9.27 -4.14 10.98
CA LEU A 231 7.89 -4.58 11.08
C LEU A 231 7.09 -3.73 10.10
N GLU A 232 6.37 -4.37 9.18
CA GLU A 232 5.61 -3.64 8.17
C GLU A 232 4.24 -4.23 7.94
N PHE A 233 3.30 -3.38 7.55
CA PHE A 233 2.10 -3.81 6.86
C PHE A 233 1.71 -2.83 5.75
N SER A 234 0.97 -3.32 4.77
CA SER A 234 0.27 -2.50 3.78
C SER A 234 -1.07 -3.14 3.46
N PHE A 235 -2.12 -2.32 3.42
CA PHE A 235 -3.48 -2.76 3.14
C PHE A 235 -4.06 -1.92 1.99
N PRO A 236 -4.26 -2.51 0.80
CA PRO A 236 -5.09 -1.90 -0.22
C PRO A 236 -6.56 -1.91 0.23
N LEU A 237 -7.28 -0.83 -0.06
CA LEU A 237 -8.69 -0.72 0.26
C LEU A 237 -9.46 0.05 -0.82
N ARG A 238 -10.78 -0.08 -0.77
CA ARG A 238 -11.71 0.63 -1.65
C ARG A 238 -12.64 1.49 -0.82
N VAL A 239 -12.76 2.75 -1.21
CA VAL A 239 -13.45 3.77 -0.42
C VAL A 239 -14.62 4.31 -1.24
N TRP A 240 -15.83 4.22 -0.70
CA TRP A 240 -17.02 4.84 -1.31
C TRP A 240 -17.22 6.24 -0.72
N ARG A 241 -17.31 7.27 -1.57
CA ARG A 241 -17.77 8.61 -1.16
C ARG A 241 -18.81 9.15 -2.13
N SER A 242 -19.70 9.96 -1.59
CA SER A 242 -20.66 10.76 -2.35
C SER A 242 -20.20 12.21 -2.29
N THR A 243 -19.84 12.78 -3.44
CA THR A 243 -19.14 14.08 -3.57
C THR A 243 -19.81 14.91 -4.67
N LYS A 244 -19.45 16.20 -4.79
CA LYS A 244 -20.03 17.06 -5.86
C LYS A 244 -19.49 16.73 -7.25
N ALA A 245 -18.32 16.12 -7.33
CA ALA A 245 -17.66 15.72 -8.56
C ALA A 245 -16.80 14.49 -8.32
N LEU A 246 -16.58 13.67 -9.36
CA LEU A 246 -15.66 12.54 -9.26
C LEU A 246 -14.25 13.05 -8.96
N MET A 247 -13.69 12.62 -7.84
CA MET A 247 -12.32 12.96 -7.46
C MET A 247 -11.34 12.15 -8.31
N LEU A 248 -10.24 12.75 -8.74
CA LEU A 248 -9.18 12.08 -9.51
C LEU A 248 -7.86 12.23 -8.76
N ASP A 249 -7.13 11.12 -8.61
CA ASP A 249 -5.79 11.16 -8.04
C ASP A 249 -4.86 11.98 -8.96
N LYS A 250 -4.32 13.06 -8.40
CA LYS A 250 -3.46 14.00 -9.13
C LYS A 250 -2.05 13.46 -9.35
N ARG A 251 -1.67 12.39 -8.64
CA ARG A 251 -0.39 11.73 -8.80
C ARG A 251 -0.49 10.85 -10.02
N THR A 252 0.32 11.12 -11.03
CA THR A 252 0.31 10.37 -12.28
C THR A 252 1.57 9.51 -12.41
N LYS A 253 1.49 8.46 -13.20
CA LYS A 253 2.64 7.68 -13.64
C LYS A 253 3.25 8.31 -14.88
N ARG A 254 4.57 8.27 -15.01
CA ARG A 254 5.28 8.80 -16.18
C ARG A 254 5.06 7.94 -17.43
N SER A 255 4.92 6.64 -17.24
CA SER A 255 4.91 5.63 -18.30
C SER A 255 3.65 5.69 -19.17
N ASP A 256 2.48 5.90 -18.56
CA ASP A 256 1.18 5.92 -19.23
C ASP A 256 0.39 7.22 -19.02
N GLY A 257 0.81 8.09 -18.09
CA GLY A 257 0.08 9.30 -17.71
C GLY A 257 -1.17 9.02 -16.86
N GLU A 258 -1.41 7.77 -16.49
CA GLU A 258 -2.58 7.39 -15.70
C GLU A 258 -2.39 7.77 -14.23
N PRO A 259 -3.49 8.05 -13.51
CA PRO A 259 -3.45 8.24 -12.07
C PRO A 259 -2.83 7.04 -11.33
N LEU A 260 -2.12 7.32 -10.23
CA LEU A 260 -1.52 6.30 -9.36
C LEU A 260 -2.60 5.39 -8.74
N ARG A 261 -3.78 5.96 -8.47
CA ARG A 261 -4.97 5.28 -7.97
C ARG A 261 -6.16 5.51 -8.89
N SER A 262 -6.94 4.47 -9.10
CA SER A 262 -8.15 4.52 -9.92
C SER A 262 -9.31 5.19 -9.17
N SER A 263 -10.11 5.96 -9.92
CA SER A 263 -11.44 6.44 -9.52
C SER A 263 -12.50 5.80 -10.40
N THR A 264 -13.53 5.22 -9.80
CA THR A 264 -14.65 4.61 -10.52
C THR A 264 -15.93 5.36 -10.22
N ASP A 265 -16.51 6.01 -11.23
CA ASP A 265 -17.86 6.56 -11.14
C ASP A 265 -18.87 5.41 -11.10
N VAL A 266 -19.63 5.36 -10.00
CA VAL A 266 -20.67 4.37 -9.74
C VAL A 266 -22.04 5.01 -9.58
N THR A 267 -22.19 6.29 -9.95
CA THR A 267 -23.46 7.04 -9.89
C THR A 267 -24.56 6.35 -10.70
N TYR A 268 -24.19 5.75 -11.83
CA TYR A 268 -25.11 4.98 -12.69
C TYR A 268 -25.80 3.82 -11.94
N LEU A 269 -25.21 3.32 -10.84
CA LEU A 269 -25.81 2.27 -10.03
C LEU A 269 -27.10 2.72 -9.32
N ARG A 270 -27.26 4.02 -9.04
CA ARG A 270 -28.50 4.57 -8.49
C ARG A 270 -29.67 4.39 -9.45
N ASP A 271 -29.42 4.63 -10.74
CA ASP A 271 -30.42 4.46 -11.79
C ASP A 271 -30.81 2.99 -11.95
N LEU A 272 -29.83 2.07 -11.86
CA LEU A 272 -30.08 0.63 -11.84
C LEU A 272 -31.04 0.25 -10.70
N ALA A 273 -30.88 0.86 -9.53
CA ALA A 273 -31.75 0.60 -8.38
C ALA A 273 -33.08 1.38 -8.41
N GLY A 274 -33.18 2.43 -9.22
CA GLY A 274 -34.32 3.37 -9.22
C GLY A 274 -34.41 4.21 -7.98
N MET A 275 -33.25 4.51 -7.41
CA MET A 275 -33.14 5.50 -6.37
C MET A 275 -33.26 6.88 -7.01
N LEU A 276 -33.92 7.81 -6.31
CA LEU A 276 -33.89 9.21 -6.69
C LEU A 276 -32.45 9.70 -6.47
N SER A 277 -31.81 10.15 -7.53
CA SER A 277 -30.48 10.72 -7.48
C SER A 277 -30.59 12.22 -7.35
N ASP A 278 -29.86 12.79 -6.39
CA ASP A 278 -29.51 14.20 -6.45
C ASP A 278 -28.59 14.39 -7.67
N PRO A 279 -28.96 15.21 -8.67
CA PRO A 279 -28.14 15.43 -9.87
C PRO A 279 -26.78 16.05 -9.55
N ASP A 280 -26.63 16.71 -8.40
CA ASP A 280 -25.40 17.38 -7.99
C ASP A 280 -24.46 16.47 -7.19
N THR A 281 -24.82 15.18 -7.02
CA THR A 281 -24.02 14.21 -6.25
C THR A 281 -23.52 13.06 -7.13
N VAL A 282 -22.21 12.91 -7.16
CA VAL A 282 -21.48 11.78 -7.78
C VAL A 282 -21.11 10.76 -6.70
N ASP A 283 -21.42 9.50 -6.95
CA ASP A 283 -20.86 8.40 -6.15
C ASP A 283 -19.59 7.88 -6.82
N GLY A 284 -18.47 7.95 -6.09
CA GLY A 284 -17.19 7.43 -6.51
C GLY A 284 -16.72 6.29 -5.61
N VAL A 285 -16.09 5.28 -6.23
CA VAL A 285 -15.25 4.29 -5.53
C VAL A 285 -13.80 4.55 -5.86
N TYR A 286 -13.00 4.81 -4.84
CA TYR A 286 -11.61 5.21 -4.95
C TYR A 286 -10.69 4.09 -4.45
N ALA A 287 -9.64 3.79 -5.22
CA ALA A 287 -8.55 2.94 -4.74
C ALA A 287 -7.73 3.71 -3.71
N SER A 288 -7.45 3.09 -2.57
CA SER A 288 -6.68 3.70 -1.50
C SER A 288 -5.72 2.69 -0.87
N GLN A 289 -4.76 3.18 -0.10
CA GLN A 289 -3.79 2.36 0.61
C GLN A 289 -3.39 2.97 1.94
N ILE A 290 -3.21 2.07 2.93
CA ILE A 290 -2.56 2.38 4.20
C ILE A 290 -1.31 1.52 4.30
N SER A 291 -0.15 2.14 4.50
CA SER A 291 1.14 1.46 4.63
C SER A 291 1.88 1.95 5.87
N PHE A 292 2.40 1.03 6.67
CA PHE A 292 3.14 1.34 7.89
C PHE A 292 4.43 0.52 7.96
N LEU A 293 5.52 1.18 8.31
CA LEU A 293 6.83 0.60 8.57
C LEU A 293 7.33 1.05 9.95
N VAL A 294 7.84 0.10 10.73
CA VAL A 294 8.61 0.34 11.97
C VAL A 294 9.97 -0.30 11.80
N THR A 295 11.04 0.47 11.87
CA THR A 295 12.41 -0.06 11.79
C THR A 295 13.35 0.61 12.77
N GLY A 296 14.33 -0.12 13.30
CA GLY A 296 15.24 0.41 14.30
C GLY A 296 16.29 -0.58 14.75
N TYR A 297 17.16 -0.13 15.66
CA TYR A 297 18.24 -0.96 16.23
C TYR A 297 17.83 -1.69 17.50
N ASP A 298 16.87 -1.13 18.23
CA ASP A 298 16.36 -1.66 19.49
C ASP A 298 15.01 -0.99 19.85
N GLN A 299 14.45 -1.38 20.98
CA GLN A 299 13.15 -0.88 21.44
C GLN A 299 13.10 0.61 21.80
N TRP A 300 14.23 1.31 21.86
CA TRP A 300 14.28 2.75 22.13
C TRP A 300 14.52 3.56 20.87
N ARG A 301 15.41 3.07 19.98
CA ARG A 301 15.85 3.80 18.80
C ARG A 301 15.26 3.20 17.54
N TRP A 302 14.14 3.78 17.11
CA TRP A 302 13.37 3.30 15.97
C TRP A 302 12.64 4.43 15.26
N THR A 303 12.22 4.15 14.03
CA THR A 303 11.49 5.07 13.16
C THR A 303 10.19 4.40 12.72
N GLY A 304 9.08 5.08 12.92
CA GLY A 304 7.78 4.73 12.36
C GLY A 304 7.51 5.59 11.13
N LEU A 305 7.13 4.99 10.01
CA LEU A 305 6.75 5.67 8.78
C LEU A 305 5.36 5.19 8.33
N MET A 306 4.37 6.07 8.37
CA MET A 306 3.01 5.81 7.92
C MET A 306 2.72 6.62 6.65
N LEU A 307 2.16 5.93 5.66
CA LEU A 307 1.69 6.49 4.41
C LEU A 307 0.18 6.22 4.33
N ILE A 308 -0.62 7.28 4.26
CA ILE A 308 -2.08 7.20 4.14
C ILE A 308 -2.53 7.99 2.90
N GLU A 309 -3.61 7.54 2.26
CA GLU A 309 -4.21 8.23 1.13
C GLU A 309 -5.52 8.90 1.54
N THR A 310 -5.59 10.21 1.28
CA THR A 310 -6.71 11.11 1.58
C THR A 310 -7.12 11.95 0.37
N TRP A 311 -6.52 11.73 -0.81
CA TRP A 311 -6.71 12.53 -2.04
C TRP A 311 -8.17 12.61 -2.53
N PHE A 312 -9.04 11.69 -2.10
CA PHE A 312 -10.45 11.63 -2.43
C PHE A 312 -11.36 12.37 -1.42
N GLU A 313 -10.81 12.88 -0.31
CA GLU A 313 -11.57 13.64 0.68
C GLU A 313 -11.73 15.10 0.24
N GLU A 314 -12.94 15.66 0.40
CA GLU A 314 -13.20 17.08 0.15
C GLU A 314 -12.63 17.91 1.31
N VAL A 315 -11.94 19.01 0.99
CA VAL A 315 -11.49 19.97 2.01
C VAL A 315 -12.73 20.68 2.58
N ALA A 316 -13.02 20.41 3.85
CA ALA A 316 -14.14 20.97 4.59
C ALA A 316 -13.67 21.64 5.89
N ASP A 317 -14.56 22.40 6.54
CA ASP A 317 -14.30 23.04 7.83
C ASP A 317 -14.00 22.01 8.94
N ASP A 318 -14.55 20.79 8.81
CA ASP A 318 -14.26 19.63 9.66
C ASP A 318 -13.49 18.60 8.82
N PRO A 319 -12.14 18.61 8.86
CA PRO A 319 -11.32 17.73 8.04
C PRO A 319 -11.48 16.26 8.45
N ALA A 320 -11.32 15.35 7.49
CA ALA A 320 -11.28 13.92 7.82
C ALA A 320 -10.11 13.63 8.76
N ARG A 321 -10.30 12.70 9.71
CA ARG A 321 -9.31 12.38 10.77
C ARG A 321 -7.92 11.97 10.27
N ASP A 322 -7.81 11.53 9.03
CA ASP A 322 -6.53 11.12 8.45
C ASP A 322 -5.81 12.25 7.72
N MET A 323 -6.46 13.41 7.53
CA MET A 323 -5.83 14.61 6.99
C MET A 323 -4.93 15.27 8.03
N VAL A 324 -3.79 15.78 7.60
CA VAL A 324 -2.83 16.44 8.50
C VAL A 324 -3.41 17.67 9.20
N SER A 325 -4.35 18.37 8.56
CA SER A 325 -5.06 19.52 9.15
C SER A 325 -5.93 19.15 10.35
N SER A 326 -6.41 17.90 10.47
CA SER A 326 -7.13 17.45 11.67
C SER A 326 -6.22 17.52 12.89
N TYR A 327 -4.96 17.10 12.75
CA TYR A 327 -3.99 17.10 13.85
C TYR A 327 -3.42 18.47 14.16
N GLU A 328 -3.42 19.39 13.17
CA GLU A 328 -3.13 20.80 13.42
C GLU A 328 -4.19 21.41 14.34
N ASN A 329 -5.47 21.18 14.05
CA ASN A 329 -6.58 21.65 14.89
C ASN A 329 -6.51 21.03 16.30
N ASP A 330 -6.22 19.73 16.41
CA ASP A 330 -6.10 19.06 17.72
C ASP A 330 -4.96 19.67 18.56
N GLU A 331 -3.84 20.03 17.94
CA GLU A 331 -2.71 20.67 18.64
C GLU A 331 -3.03 22.11 19.06
N GLU A 332 -3.74 22.88 18.23
CA GLU A 332 -4.23 24.22 18.59
C GLU A 332 -5.17 24.16 19.81
N ASP A 333 -5.91 23.06 19.97
CA ASP A 333 -6.74 22.75 21.14
C ASP A 333 -5.95 22.18 22.34
N GLY A 334 -4.62 22.05 22.21
CA GLY A 334 -3.71 21.58 23.26
C GLY A 334 -3.67 20.05 23.40
N MET A 335 -4.04 19.30 22.37
CA MET A 335 -4.03 17.83 22.34
C MET A 335 -3.02 17.30 21.32
N LEU A 336 -1.99 16.60 21.79
CA LEU A 336 -1.06 15.87 20.92
C LEU A 336 -1.54 14.42 20.73
N LEU A 337 -2.36 14.20 19.70
CA LEU A 337 -2.90 12.87 19.38
C LEU A 337 -1.97 12.08 18.44
N ASP A 338 -1.95 10.75 18.58
CA ASP A 338 -1.14 9.87 17.73
C ASP A 338 -1.79 9.71 16.35
N PRO A 339 -1.20 10.24 15.26
CA PRO A 339 -1.75 10.08 13.92
C PRO A 339 -1.69 8.64 13.42
N PHE A 340 -0.83 7.77 13.97
CA PHE A 340 -0.78 6.35 13.59
C PHE A 340 -2.01 5.61 14.11
N SER A 341 -2.55 6.07 15.24
CA SER A 341 -3.78 5.57 15.89
C SER A 341 -5.07 6.22 15.39
N GLN A 342 -5.04 7.02 14.31
CA GLN A 342 -6.19 7.80 13.83
C GLN A 342 -6.73 8.75 14.93
N GLY A 343 -5.83 9.34 15.71
CA GLY A 343 -6.13 10.23 16.83
C GLY A 343 -6.86 9.58 18.01
N ARG A 344 -6.80 8.25 18.16
CA ARG A 344 -7.48 7.53 19.25
C ARG A 344 -6.67 7.49 20.54
N ASP A 345 -5.36 7.63 20.42
CA ASP A 345 -4.41 7.54 21.52
C ASP A 345 -3.71 8.90 21.69
N GLU A 346 -3.54 9.34 22.94
CA GLU A 346 -2.76 10.54 23.26
C GLU A 346 -1.27 10.18 23.28
N MET A 347 -0.43 10.95 22.59
CA MET A 347 0.99 10.65 22.46
C MET A 347 1.71 10.58 23.82
N GLU A 348 1.37 11.49 24.74
CA GLU A 348 2.00 11.56 26.07
C GLU A 348 1.71 10.35 26.96
N LYS A 349 0.58 9.69 26.73
CA LYS A 349 0.13 8.51 27.49
C LYS A 349 0.46 7.20 26.78
N SER A 350 0.95 7.28 25.55
CA SER A 350 1.14 6.12 24.69
C SER A 350 2.44 5.39 24.99
N VAL A 351 2.36 4.07 24.93
CA VAL A 351 3.52 3.20 25.07
C VAL A 351 4.29 3.16 23.75
N LEU A 352 5.47 3.79 23.70
CA LEU A 352 6.29 3.95 22.48
C LEU A 352 7.26 2.79 22.22
N PHE A 353 6.91 1.56 22.63
CA PHE A 353 7.70 0.38 22.26
C PHE A 353 7.28 -0.13 20.87
N PRO A 354 8.24 -0.43 19.98
CA PRO A 354 7.94 -0.66 18.56
C PRO A 354 7.00 -1.84 18.32
N ARG A 355 7.11 -2.93 19.10
CA ARG A 355 6.22 -4.10 18.99
C ARG A 355 4.78 -3.74 19.34
N TYR A 356 4.60 -3.09 20.48
CA TYR A 356 3.29 -2.67 20.95
C TYR A 356 2.67 -1.66 19.99
N HIS A 357 3.42 -0.62 19.64
CA HIS A 357 3.00 0.43 18.72
C HIS A 357 2.62 -0.14 17.36
N PHE A 358 3.39 -1.10 16.83
CA PHE A 358 3.06 -1.83 15.61
C PHE A 358 1.71 -2.54 15.70
N MET A 359 1.50 -3.35 16.74
CA MET A 359 0.26 -4.11 16.91
C MET A 359 -0.94 -3.20 17.15
N ARG A 360 -0.78 -2.14 17.94
CA ARG A 360 -1.83 -1.16 18.20
C ARG A 360 -2.23 -0.45 16.91
N THR A 361 -1.26 0.05 16.16
CA THR A 361 -1.46 0.72 14.87
C THR A 361 -2.12 -0.21 13.86
N MET A 362 -1.64 -1.46 13.74
CA MET A 362 -2.24 -2.46 12.86
C MET A 362 -3.70 -2.74 13.24
N GLN A 363 -4.01 -2.84 14.53
CA GLN A 363 -5.40 -3.03 14.99
C GLN A 363 -6.31 -1.90 14.52
N VAL A 364 -5.89 -0.64 14.74
CA VAL A 364 -6.68 0.53 14.37
C VAL A 364 -6.86 0.58 12.86
N ARG A 365 -5.78 0.49 12.09
CA ARG A 365 -5.79 0.65 10.64
C ARG A 365 -6.48 -0.51 9.91
N LEU A 366 -6.36 -1.74 10.41
CA LEU A 366 -7.12 -2.87 9.87
C LEU A 366 -8.62 -2.74 10.16
N THR A 367 -8.99 -2.18 11.32
CA THR A 367 -10.41 -1.90 11.63
C THR A 367 -10.96 -0.86 10.66
N GLN A 368 -10.21 0.22 10.41
CA GLN A 368 -10.58 1.21 9.39
C GLN A 368 -10.76 0.57 8.01
N CYS A 369 -9.81 -0.28 7.56
CA CYS A 369 -9.94 -1.00 6.29
C CYS A 369 -11.23 -1.81 6.23
N LYS A 370 -11.55 -2.54 7.31
CA LYS A 370 -12.79 -3.31 7.41
C LYS A 370 -14.03 -2.41 7.30
N ASP A 371 -14.06 -1.30 8.02
CA ASP A 371 -15.20 -0.39 8.04
C ASP A 371 -15.45 0.23 6.66
N GLU A 372 -14.41 0.57 5.90
CA GLU A 372 -14.53 1.04 4.51
C GLU A 372 -15.05 -0.05 3.56
N TRP A 373 -14.57 -1.28 3.70
CA TRP A 373 -15.09 -2.42 2.94
C TRP A 373 -16.57 -2.72 3.28
N GLU A 374 -16.96 -2.61 4.56
CA GLU A 374 -18.35 -2.78 5.00
C GLU A 374 -19.25 -1.68 4.41
N ASN A 375 -18.78 -0.43 4.39
CA ASN A 375 -19.49 0.69 3.78
C ASN A 375 -19.68 0.49 2.26
N LEU A 376 -18.63 0.07 1.55
CA LEU A 376 -18.73 -0.26 0.13
C LEU A 376 -19.77 -1.37 -0.10
N PHE A 377 -19.68 -2.47 0.65
CA PHE A 377 -20.61 -3.58 0.51
C PHE A 377 -22.06 -3.16 0.78
N PHE A 378 -22.28 -2.36 1.82
CA PHE A 378 -23.61 -1.88 2.21
C PHE A 378 -24.28 -1.10 1.06
N ASN A 379 -23.54 -0.19 0.41
CA ASN A 379 -24.06 0.56 -0.73
C ASN A 379 -24.38 -0.34 -1.93
N LEU A 380 -23.49 -1.28 -2.26
CA LEU A 380 -23.70 -2.22 -3.36
C LEU A 380 -24.87 -3.18 -3.13
N GLU A 381 -25.05 -3.67 -1.91
CA GLU A 381 -26.16 -4.54 -1.54
C GLU A 381 -27.52 -3.85 -1.72
N LYS A 382 -27.60 -2.57 -1.31
CA LYS A 382 -28.78 -1.72 -1.54
C LYS A 382 -29.09 -1.59 -3.03
N ILE A 383 -28.05 -1.32 -3.84
CA ILE A 383 -28.15 -1.17 -5.29
C ILE A 383 -28.68 -2.46 -5.95
N ILE A 384 -28.03 -3.59 -5.69
CA ILE A 384 -28.37 -4.87 -6.34
C ILE A 384 -29.76 -5.34 -5.96
N THR A 385 -30.15 -5.12 -4.70
CA THR A 385 -31.51 -5.43 -4.25
C THR A 385 -32.55 -4.63 -5.06
N GLY A 386 -32.28 -3.34 -5.29
CA GLY A 386 -33.11 -2.48 -6.14
C GLY A 386 -33.13 -2.95 -7.61
N ALA A 387 -31.96 -3.21 -8.19
CA ALA A 387 -31.81 -3.66 -9.56
C ALA A 387 -32.54 -5.00 -9.82
N THR A 388 -32.40 -5.95 -8.89
CA THR A 388 -33.10 -7.25 -8.95
C THR A 388 -34.62 -7.08 -8.94
N ARG A 389 -35.14 -6.15 -8.12
CA ARG A 389 -36.58 -5.87 -8.07
C ARG A 389 -37.08 -5.29 -9.38
N LYS A 390 -36.36 -4.31 -9.93
CA LYS A 390 -36.70 -3.71 -11.23
C LYS A 390 -36.64 -4.72 -12.36
N GLN A 391 -35.59 -5.54 -12.41
CA GLN A 391 -35.44 -6.59 -13.40
C GLN A 391 -36.66 -7.53 -13.38
N LYS A 392 -37.06 -8.01 -12.20
CA LYS A 392 -38.25 -8.88 -12.08
C LYS A 392 -39.51 -8.20 -12.62
N ALA A 393 -39.69 -6.90 -12.38
CA ALA A 393 -40.81 -6.15 -12.92
C ALA A 393 -40.75 -6.06 -14.46
N TYR A 394 -39.57 -5.77 -15.03
CA TYR A 394 -39.39 -5.72 -16.49
C TYR A 394 -39.63 -7.08 -17.16
N LEU A 395 -39.11 -8.16 -16.56
CA LEU A 395 -39.33 -9.51 -17.08
C LEU A 395 -40.81 -9.90 -17.06
N ALA A 396 -41.55 -9.54 -16.01
CA ALA A 396 -42.99 -9.78 -15.93
C ALA A 396 -43.75 -8.97 -16.99
N GLU A 397 -43.38 -7.71 -17.23
CA GLU A 397 -43.96 -6.85 -18.27
C GLU A 397 -43.66 -7.38 -19.69
N MET A 398 -42.43 -7.85 -19.95
CA MET A 398 -42.07 -8.47 -21.22
C MET A 398 -42.80 -9.79 -21.48
N GLN A 399 -43.11 -10.53 -20.42
CA GLN A 399 -43.88 -11.78 -20.53
C GLN A 399 -45.36 -11.51 -20.80
N SER A 400 -45.92 -10.43 -20.25
CA SER A 400 -47.31 -10.03 -20.49
C SER A 400 -47.52 -9.28 -21.81
N ALA A 401 -46.45 -8.70 -22.39
CA ALA A 401 -46.49 -8.06 -23.70
C ALA A 401 -46.92 -9.06 -24.80
N THR A 402 -47.98 -8.71 -25.51
CA THR A 402 -48.55 -9.46 -26.63
C THR A 402 -48.23 -8.78 -27.96
N THR A 403 -48.32 -9.52 -29.07
CA THR A 403 -48.04 -9.01 -30.43
C THR A 403 -48.90 -7.80 -30.82
N ALA A 404 -50.06 -7.61 -30.19
CA ALA A 404 -50.96 -6.48 -30.44
C ALA A 404 -50.57 -5.17 -29.71
N SER A 405 -49.68 -5.23 -28.72
CA SER A 405 -49.21 -4.05 -27.98
C SER A 405 -47.70 -4.18 -27.74
N PRO A 406 -46.88 -3.84 -28.76
CA PRO A 406 -45.44 -3.88 -28.64
C PRO A 406 -44.97 -2.92 -27.56
N MET A 407 -43.97 -3.34 -26.79
CA MET A 407 -43.36 -2.51 -25.76
C MET A 407 -42.75 -1.24 -26.39
N PRO A 408 -42.86 -0.06 -25.76
CA PRO A 408 -42.26 1.16 -26.29
C PRO A 408 -40.72 1.07 -26.38
N ASP A 409 -40.13 1.65 -27.43
CA ASP A 409 -38.66 1.71 -27.62
C ASP A 409 -37.88 2.25 -26.41
N SER A 410 -38.48 3.20 -25.67
CA SER A 410 -37.90 3.76 -24.46
C SER A 410 -37.68 2.71 -23.36
N ARG A 411 -38.54 1.69 -23.29
CA ARG A 411 -38.41 0.59 -22.33
C ARG A 411 -37.30 -0.39 -22.73
N TYR A 412 -37.14 -0.65 -24.02
CA TYR A 412 -36.00 -1.44 -24.52
C TYR A 412 -34.66 -0.80 -24.16
N ARG A 413 -34.54 0.50 -24.40
CA ARG A 413 -33.32 1.24 -24.04
C ARG A 413 -33.05 1.18 -22.53
N GLN A 414 -34.08 1.29 -21.69
CA GLN A 414 -33.93 1.12 -20.25
C GLN A 414 -33.45 -0.28 -19.85
N PHE A 415 -33.97 -1.32 -20.51
CA PHE A 415 -33.56 -2.70 -20.29
C PHE A 415 -32.09 -2.92 -20.69
N ASP A 416 -31.69 -2.46 -21.88
CA ASP A 416 -30.30 -2.57 -22.36
C ASP A 416 -29.32 -1.77 -21.50
N ASN A 417 -29.69 -0.55 -21.10
CA ASN A 417 -28.89 0.27 -20.18
C ASN A 417 -28.73 -0.43 -18.81
N THR A 418 -29.77 -1.11 -18.33
CA THR A 418 -29.68 -1.90 -17.10
C THR A 418 -28.69 -3.05 -17.26
N GLY A 419 -28.77 -3.78 -18.39
CA GLY A 419 -27.82 -4.84 -18.71
C GLY A 419 -26.37 -4.36 -18.78
N ALA A 420 -26.11 -3.24 -19.46
CA ALA A 420 -24.78 -2.63 -19.55
C ALA A 420 -24.24 -2.21 -18.17
N GLY A 421 -25.09 -1.62 -17.33
CA GLY A 421 -24.71 -1.27 -15.96
C GLY A 421 -24.36 -2.49 -15.10
N ILE A 422 -25.07 -3.62 -15.26
CA ILE A 422 -24.71 -4.86 -14.57
C ILE A 422 -23.36 -5.42 -15.06
N ILE A 423 -23.04 -5.31 -16.35
CA ILE A 423 -21.72 -5.72 -16.87
C ILE A 423 -20.60 -4.89 -16.24
N ASN A 424 -20.75 -3.57 -16.21
CA ASN A 424 -19.76 -2.67 -15.60
C ASN A 424 -19.59 -3.00 -14.11
N MET A 425 -20.69 -3.22 -13.39
CA MET A 425 -20.67 -3.63 -12.00
C MET A 425 -19.94 -4.96 -11.78
N ILE A 426 -20.14 -5.96 -12.64
CA ILE A 426 -19.42 -7.24 -12.57
C ILE A 426 -17.92 -7.03 -12.74
N GLY A 427 -17.51 -6.15 -13.67
CA GLY A 427 -16.11 -5.78 -13.87
C GLY A 427 -15.49 -5.23 -12.57
N SER A 428 -16.10 -4.21 -11.99
CA SER A 428 -15.62 -3.60 -10.75
C SER A 428 -15.65 -4.57 -9.56
N LEU A 429 -16.71 -5.37 -9.42
CA LEU A 429 -16.82 -6.38 -8.34
C LEU A 429 -15.69 -7.41 -8.39
N ARG A 430 -15.23 -7.81 -9.58
CA ARG A 430 -14.11 -8.76 -9.71
C ARG A 430 -12.81 -8.19 -9.18
N GLU A 431 -12.53 -6.94 -9.53
CA GLU A 431 -11.36 -6.21 -9.03
C GLU A 431 -11.42 -6.07 -7.50
N TRP A 432 -12.56 -5.63 -6.96
CA TRP A 432 -12.73 -5.46 -5.52
C TRP A 432 -12.67 -6.77 -4.74
N VAL A 433 -13.19 -7.88 -5.29
CA VAL A 433 -13.04 -9.22 -4.70
C VAL A 433 -11.56 -9.62 -4.63
N ALA A 434 -10.77 -9.31 -5.68
CA ALA A 434 -9.35 -9.62 -5.69
C ALA A 434 -8.59 -8.81 -4.62
N ASP A 435 -8.87 -7.51 -4.48
CA ASP A 435 -8.20 -6.65 -3.49
C ASP A 435 -8.45 -7.09 -2.04
N ILE A 436 -9.72 -7.38 -1.68
CA ILE A 436 -10.04 -7.87 -0.32
C ILE A 436 -9.48 -9.28 -0.09
N GLN A 437 -9.46 -10.13 -1.13
CA GLN A 437 -8.86 -11.46 -1.06
C GLN A 437 -7.36 -11.38 -0.74
N GLU A 438 -6.61 -10.53 -1.43
CA GLU A 438 -5.16 -10.36 -1.20
C GLU A 438 -4.87 -9.95 0.26
N THR A 439 -5.66 -9.03 0.81
CA THR A 439 -5.55 -8.60 2.21
C THR A 439 -5.84 -9.73 3.19
N VAL A 440 -6.88 -10.53 2.93
CA VAL A 440 -7.28 -11.66 3.77
C VAL A 440 -6.22 -12.76 3.74
N GLU A 441 -5.72 -13.13 2.56
CA GLU A 441 -4.68 -14.15 2.40
C GLU A 441 -3.38 -13.74 3.10
N THR A 442 -2.99 -12.47 2.96
CA THR A 442 -1.83 -11.91 3.68
C THR A 442 -2.03 -12.00 5.20
N GLY A 443 -3.22 -11.68 5.69
CA GLY A 443 -3.58 -11.84 7.10
C GLY A 443 -3.54 -13.29 7.59
N GLU A 444 -3.97 -14.25 6.78
CA GLU A 444 -3.90 -15.69 7.08
C GLU A 444 -2.46 -16.19 7.16
N ILE A 445 -1.59 -15.76 6.23
CA ILE A 445 -0.16 -16.08 6.26
C ILE A 445 0.46 -15.54 7.55
N PHE A 446 0.26 -14.25 7.85
CA PHE A 446 0.74 -13.64 9.10
C PHE A 446 0.27 -14.41 10.34
N MET A 447 -1.04 -14.71 10.42
CA MET A 447 -1.64 -15.41 11.57
C MET A 447 -1.17 -16.85 11.74
N SER A 448 -0.64 -17.48 10.67
CA SER A 448 -0.12 -18.85 10.72
C SER A 448 1.40 -18.92 10.95
N THR A 449 2.11 -17.82 10.77
CA THR A 449 3.58 -17.76 10.83
C THR A 449 4.04 -16.66 11.78
N ASP A 450 4.21 -15.46 11.26
CA ASP A 450 4.86 -14.30 11.86
C ASP A 450 4.17 -13.76 13.12
N VAL A 451 2.90 -14.11 13.37
CA VAL A 451 2.22 -13.81 14.63
C VAL A 451 3.00 -14.31 15.85
N GLY A 452 3.79 -15.37 15.70
CA GLY A 452 4.64 -15.91 16.76
C GLY A 452 5.61 -14.88 17.36
N TYR A 453 6.06 -13.90 16.56
CA TYR A 453 6.97 -12.85 17.02
C TYR A 453 6.35 -11.92 18.08
N PHE A 454 5.03 -11.95 18.22
CA PHE A 454 4.27 -11.12 19.17
C PHE A 454 3.65 -11.93 20.31
N LEU A 455 3.83 -13.26 20.34
CA LEU A 455 3.27 -14.13 21.37
C LEU A 455 4.28 -14.53 22.44
N SER A 456 5.56 -14.22 22.23
CA SER A 456 6.63 -14.58 23.17
C SER A 456 6.50 -13.79 24.47
N SER A 457 6.44 -14.50 25.61
CA SER A 457 6.54 -13.89 26.95
C SER A 457 8.01 -13.77 27.32
N ASP A 458 8.66 -12.73 26.80
CA ASP A 458 10.07 -12.43 27.03
C ASP A 458 10.32 -11.46 28.21
N ARG A 459 9.27 -11.11 28.96
CA ARG A 459 9.29 -10.19 30.11
C ARG A 459 9.79 -8.77 29.77
N HIS A 460 9.90 -8.44 28.49
CA HIS A 460 10.21 -7.08 28.04
C HIS A 460 8.92 -6.33 27.70
N PRO A 461 8.92 -4.99 27.69
CA PRO A 461 7.75 -4.25 27.23
C PRO A 461 7.36 -4.60 25.78
N GLY A 462 6.07 -4.53 25.47
CA GLY A 462 5.53 -4.98 24.20
C GLY A 462 5.62 -6.49 24.01
N ASN A 463 5.67 -7.26 25.09
CA ASN A 463 5.67 -8.73 25.02
C ASN A 463 4.28 -9.28 24.64
N GLY A 464 4.16 -10.61 24.69
CA GLY A 464 2.91 -11.30 24.45
C GLY A 464 1.72 -10.77 25.23
N GLU A 465 1.87 -10.41 26.51
CA GLU A 465 0.77 -9.92 27.35
C GLU A 465 0.25 -8.56 26.87
N ASP A 466 1.15 -7.65 26.49
CA ASP A 466 0.80 -6.33 25.96
C ASP A 466 0.17 -6.42 24.56
N CYS A 467 0.66 -7.35 23.73
CA CYS A 467 0.20 -7.51 22.35
C CYS A 467 -1.08 -8.35 22.23
N PHE A 468 -1.37 -9.23 23.20
CA PHE A 468 -2.48 -10.20 23.12
C PHE A 468 -3.86 -9.58 22.90
N PRO A 469 -4.26 -8.47 23.57
CA PRO A 469 -5.54 -7.81 23.31
C PRO A 469 -5.66 -7.34 21.85
N HIS A 470 -4.60 -6.71 21.34
CA HIS A 470 -4.54 -6.21 19.97
C HIS A 470 -4.58 -7.36 18.94
N LEU A 471 -3.80 -8.41 19.17
CA LEU A 471 -3.78 -9.62 18.35
C LEU A 471 -5.15 -10.32 18.29
N THR A 472 -5.85 -10.38 19.42
CA THR A 472 -7.19 -10.97 19.49
C THR A 472 -8.17 -10.18 18.62
N HIS A 473 -8.11 -8.85 18.69
CA HIS A 473 -8.93 -7.98 17.85
C HIS A 473 -8.57 -8.11 16.37
N ILE A 474 -7.28 -8.05 16.01
CA ILE A 474 -6.81 -8.21 14.63
C ILE A 474 -7.27 -9.55 14.03
N ARG A 475 -7.15 -10.65 14.79
CA ARG A 475 -7.65 -11.96 14.37
C ARG A 475 -9.16 -11.96 14.13
N LYS A 476 -9.92 -11.26 14.98
CA LYS A 476 -11.36 -11.09 14.79
C LYS A 476 -11.64 -10.30 13.51
N THR A 477 -10.94 -9.19 13.30
CA THR A 477 -11.10 -8.33 12.12
C THR A 477 -10.79 -9.08 10.81
N PHE A 478 -9.72 -9.89 10.75
CA PHE A 478 -9.46 -10.71 9.57
C PHE A 478 -10.55 -11.75 9.30
N LYS A 479 -11.15 -12.35 10.35
CA LYS A 479 -12.31 -13.25 10.17
C LYS A 479 -13.51 -12.51 9.60
N GLU A 480 -13.76 -11.28 10.05
CA GLU A 480 -14.83 -10.43 9.52
C GLU A 480 -14.56 -10.03 8.06
N LEU A 481 -13.33 -9.65 7.72
CA LEU A 481 -12.91 -9.39 6.34
C LEU A 481 -13.07 -10.63 5.44
N ARG A 482 -12.71 -11.83 5.91
CA ARG A 482 -12.95 -13.09 5.18
C ARG A 482 -14.44 -13.32 4.93
N GLN A 483 -15.29 -13.07 5.93
CA GLN A 483 -16.74 -13.18 5.76
C GLN A 483 -17.26 -12.17 4.73
N LEU A 484 -16.71 -10.96 4.73
CA LEU A 484 -17.06 -9.90 3.80
C LEU A 484 -16.63 -10.24 2.37
N GLN A 485 -15.41 -10.76 2.17
CA GLN A 485 -14.95 -11.31 0.89
C GLN A 485 -15.97 -12.33 0.34
N LEU A 486 -16.37 -13.31 1.15
CA LEU A 486 -17.35 -14.32 0.72
C LEU A 486 -18.72 -13.70 0.38
N ARG A 487 -19.09 -12.56 0.99
CA ARG A 487 -20.31 -11.83 0.62
C ARG A 487 -20.15 -11.15 -0.74
N PHE A 488 -19.03 -10.51 -1.01
CA PHE A 488 -18.71 -9.95 -2.33
C PHE A 488 -18.70 -11.02 -3.43
N GLU A 489 -18.12 -12.19 -3.18
CA GLU A 489 -18.16 -13.31 -4.12
C GLU A 489 -19.58 -13.78 -4.43
N ARG A 490 -20.43 -13.93 -3.40
CA ARG A 490 -21.85 -14.25 -3.59
C ARG A 490 -22.59 -13.19 -4.39
N MET A 491 -22.27 -11.92 -4.14
CA MET A 491 -22.82 -10.79 -4.87
C MET A 491 -22.42 -10.83 -6.35
N LEU A 492 -21.16 -11.12 -6.64
CA LEU A 492 -20.66 -11.32 -8.00
C LEU A 492 -21.41 -12.46 -8.71
N VAL A 493 -21.62 -13.60 -8.05
CA VAL A 493 -22.41 -14.72 -8.59
C VAL A 493 -23.85 -14.29 -8.89
N LEU A 494 -24.47 -13.52 -7.99
CA LEU A 494 -25.82 -12.98 -8.19
C LEU A 494 -25.88 -12.03 -9.40
N CYS A 495 -24.93 -11.12 -9.57
CA CYS A 495 -24.87 -10.23 -10.72
C CYS A 495 -24.70 -11.00 -12.04
N ASN A 496 -23.87 -12.03 -12.08
CA ASN A 496 -23.72 -12.88 -13.26
C ASN A 496 -25.03 -13.61 -13.60
N LYS A 497 -25.76 -14.09 -12.59
CA LYS A 497 -27.08 -14.69 -12.79
C LYS A 497 -28.08 -13.69 -13.37
N ILE A 498 -28.13 -12.48 -12.79
CA ILE A 498 -28.98 -11.38 -13.26
C ILE A 498 -28.70 -11.12 -14.76
N LEU A 499 -27.42 -11.00 -15.13
CA LEU A 499 -27.00 -10.80 -16.52
C LEU A 499 -27.47 -11.93 -17.45
N GLY A 500 -27.32 -13.19 -17.03
CA GLY A 500 -27.79 -14.35 -17.80
C GLY A 500 -29.32 -14.35 -18.03
N ASP A 501 -30.09 -13.90 -17.04
CA ASP A 501 -31.53 -13.73 -17.17
C ASP A 501 -31.88 -12.60 -18.18
N PHE A 502 -31.13 -11.49 -18.16
CA PHE A 502 -31.26 -10.40 -19.15
C PHE A 502 -31.03 -10.91 -20.58
N GLU A 503 -29.94 -11.65 -20.81
CA GLU A 503 -29.61 -12.19 -22.13
C GLU A 503 -30.67 -13.18 -22.63
N SER A 504 -31.18 -14.03 -21.75
CA SER A 504 -32.21 -15.01 -22.06
C SER A 504 -33.51 -14.34 -22.47
N ALA A 505 -33.94 -13.32 -21.71
CA ALA A 505 -35.14 -12.55 -22.03
C ALA A 505 -35.00 -11.79 -23.35
N ARG A 506 -33.82 -11.21 -23.63
CA ARG A 506 -33.53 -10.53 -24.90
C ARG A 506 -33.66 -11.47 -26.10
N LYS A 507 -33.11 -12.69 -25.99
CA LYS A 507 -33.23 -13.73 -27.05
C LYS A 507 -34.68 -14.14 -27.29
N LEU A 508 -35.43 -14.37 -26.21
CA LEU A 508 -36.84 -14.77 -26.30
C LEU A 508 -37.68 -13.66 -26.95
N PHE A 509 -37.40 -12.41 -26.61
CA PHE A 509 -38.08 -11.27 -27.22
C PHE A 509 -37.74 -11.13 -28.71
N ALA A 510 -36.46 -11.19 -29.08
CA ALA A 510 -36.04 -11.13 -30.47
C ALA A 510 -36.71 -12.22 -31.33
N LEU A 511 -36.85 -13.44 -30.79
CA LEU A 511 -37.57 -14.53 -31.44
C LEU A 511 -39.07 -14.21 -31.63
N LYS A 512 -39.74 -13.69 -30.59
CA LYS A 512 -41.15 -13.27 -30.68
C LYS A 512 -41.36 -12.17 -31.73
N SER A 513 -40.45 -11.19 -31.84
CA SER A 513 -40.52 -10.14 -32.85
C SER A 513 -40.36 -10.69 -34.27
N GLN A 514 -39.45 -11.64 -34.49
CA GLN A 514 -39.27 -12.29 -35.80
C GLN A 514 -40.51 -13.10 -36.21
N LEU A 515 -41.20 -13.71 -35.26
CA LEU A 515 -42.46 -14.45 -35.50
C LEU A 515 -43.64 -13.52 -35.78
N ALA A 516 -43.65 -12.31 -35.22
CA ALA A 516 -44.72 -11.33 -35.38
C ALA A 516 -44.67 -10.56 -36.70
N ASP A 517 -43.49 -10.44 -37.31
CA ASP A 517 -43.28 -9.81 -38.61
C ASP A 517 -42.68 -10.84 -39.59
N PRO A 518 -43.46 -11.87 -40.00
CA PRO A 518 -42.98 -12.84 -40.97
C PRO A 518 -42.73 -12.09 -42.28
N LYS A 519 -41.45 -11.91 -42.63
CA LYS A 519 -41.07 -11.42 -43.96
C LYS A 519 -41.92 -12.17 -45.00
N PRO A 520 -42.61 -11.48 -45.91
CA PRO A 520 -43.42 -12.14 -46.92
C PRO A 520 -42.52 -13.13 -47.64
N VAL A 521 -42.89 -14.41 -47.57
CA VAL A 521 -42.26 -15.45 -48.36
C VAL A 521 -42.57 -15.10 -49.80
N ASP A 522 -41.59 -14.55 -50.51
CA ASP A 522 -41.65 -14.38 -51.96
C ASP A 522 -42.03 -15.74 -52.54
N THR A 523 -43.28 -15.85 -52.98
CA THR A 523 -43.81 -17.07 -53.57
C THR A 523 -43.17 -17.17 -54.95
N PRO A 524 -42.40 -18.23 -55.27
CA PRO A 524 -41.84 -18.37 -56.60
C PRO A 524 -42.96 -18.75 -57.56
N LEU A 525 -43.57 -17.73 -58.18
CA LEU A 525 -44.38 -17.87 -59.38
C LEU A 525 -43.42 -18.15 -60.55
N GLY A 526 -43.41 -19.39 -61.02
CA GLY A 526 -42.91 -19.73 -62.35
C GLY A 526 -41.87 -20.84 -62.37
N VAL A 527 -42.34 -22.06 -62.62
CA VAL A 527 -41.55 -23.11 -63.27
C VAL A 527 -41.21 -22.65 -64.69
N PRO A 528 -39.95 -22.80 -65.13
CA PRO A 528 -39.71 -23.37 -66.44
C PRO A 528 -38.81 -24.62 -66.36
N PRO A 529 -38.82 -25.47 -67.39
CA PRO A 529 -38.45 -26.87 -67.27
C PRO A 529 -36.94 -27.14 -67.41
N SER A 530 -36.50 -28.17 -66.67
CA SER A 530 -35.47 -29.17 -66.98
C SER A 530 -34.18 -28.76 -67.70
N HIS A 531 -33.03 -28.92 -67.04
CA HIS A 531 -31.99 -29.95 -67.33
C HIS A 531 -30.77 -29.83 -66.36
N PRO A 532 -29.88 -30.85 -66.26
CA PRO A 532 -29.39 -31.35 -64.97
C PRO A 532 -27.96 -30.92 -64.60
N GLU A 533 -27.72 -31.00 -63.29
CA GLU A 533 -26.49 -31.36 -62.57
C GLU A 533 -25.14 -30.75 -62.98
N THR A 534 -24.49 -30.09 -62.01
CA THR A 534 -23.19 -30.56 -61.48
C THR A 534 -22.90 -29.94 -60.10
N PHE A 535 -22.44 -30.79 -59.19
CA PHE A 535 -22.05 -30.56 -57.81
C PHE A 535 -20.66 -29.89 -57.69
N SER A 536 -20.48 -28.98 -56.74
CA SER A 536 -19.22 -28.76 -55.95
C SER A 536 -19.49 -27.72 -54.85
N ALA A 537 -19.72 -28.15 -53.61
CA ALA A 537 -18.75 -28.21 -52.50
C ALA A 537 -18.42 -26.85 -51.83
N LEU A 538 -19.15 -26.60 -50.72
CA LEU A 538 -18.64 -26.29 -49.37
C LEU A 538 -17.47 -25.29 -49.24
N THR A 539 -17.68 -24.16 -48.54
CA THR A 539 -16.90 -23.72 -47.35
C THR A 539 -17.60 -22.53 -46.68
N ILE A 540 -18.08 -22.75 -45.45
CA ILE A 540 -18.54 -21.72 -44.51
C ILE A 540 -17.35 -21.41 -43.60
N MET A 541 -16.87 -20.17 -43.60
CA MET A 541 -15.86 -19.68 -42.65
C MET A 541 -16.54 -19.08 -41.43
N THR A 542 -16.54 -19.86 -40.34
CA THR A 542 -16.92 -19.45 -38.99
C THR A 542 -15.79 -18.63 -38.37
N TRP A 543 -16.08 -17.42 -37.88
CA TRP A 543 -15.16 -16.67 -37.02
C TRP A 543 -15.24 -17.23 -35.59
N MET A 544 -14.18 -17.89 -35.15
CA MET A 544 -13.90 -18.21 -33.74
C MET A 544 -12.94 -17.14 -33.19
N VAL A 545 -13.40 -16.38 -32.21
CA VAL A 545 -12.53 -15.57 -31.34
C VAL A 545 -11.91 -16.53 -30.33
N ILE A 546 -10.59 -16.71 -30.40
CA ILE A 546 -9.80 -17.42 -29.40
C ILE A 546 -9.57 -16.46 -28.24
N VAL A 547 -10.18 -16.74 -27.10
CA VAL A 547 -9.76 -16.20 -25.80
C VAL A 547 -8.68 -17.14 -25.28
N SER A 548 -7.44 -16.66 -25.25
CA SER A 548 -6.33 -17.35 -24.60
C SER A 548 -6.49 -17.24 -23.08
N ILE A 549 -6.71 -18.40 -22.43
CA ILE A 549 -6.60 -18.58 -20.98
C ILE A 549 -5.15 -19.05 -20.71
N PRO A 550 -4.38 -18.42 -19.82
CA PRO A 550 -3.12 -19.00 -19.38
C PRO A 550 -3.39 -20.19 -18.46
N SER A 551 -2.82 -21.33 -18.82
CA SER A 551 -2.85 -22.57 -18.03
C SER A 551 -2.06 -22.44 -16.74
N GLU A 552 -2.72 -22.76 -15.64
CA GLU A 552 -2.12 -23.03 -14.33
C GLU A 552 -1.08 -24.16 -14.43
N CYS A 553 0.16 -23.88 -14.01
CA CYS A 553 1.12 -24.91 -13.64
C CYS A 553 0.97 -25.21 -12.15
N ALA A 554 0.11 -26.19 -11.83
CA ALA A 554 0.07 -26.81 -10.52
C ALA A 554 1.26 -27.79 -10.40
N ALA A 555 2.27 -27.42 -9.61
CA ALA A 555 3.28 -28.34 -9.10
C ALA A 555 3.04 -28.54 -7.59
N SER A 556 2.33 -29.60 -7.24
CA SER A 556 2.21 -30.08 -5.86
C SER A 556 3.46 -30.88 -5.48
N PRO A 557 4.14 -30.62 -4.36
CA PRO A 557 5.04 -31.58 -3.77
C PRO A 557 4.27 -32.54 -2.85
N LEU A 558 4.41 -33.83 -3.16
CA LEU A 558 4.06 -34.95 -2.31
C LEU A 558 4.86 -34.89 -1.00
N PHE A 559 4.18 -34.82 0.15
CA PHE A 559 4.76 -35.19 1.44
C PHE A 559 4.07 -36.44 2.00
N PRO A 560 4.83 -37.42 2.54
CA PRO A 560 4.28 -38.66 3.03
C PRO A 560 3.69 -38.50 4.44
N LYS A 561 2.56 -39.18 4.66
CA LYS A 561 1.97 -39.44 5.98
C LYS A 561 2.80 -40.50 6.73
N SER A 562 3.34 -40.12 7.87
CA SER A 562 3.72 -41.00 9.01
C SER A 562 4.05 -40.05 10.19
N LEU A 563 3.71 -40.26 11.45
CA LEU A 563 3.21 -41.40 12.20
C LEU A 563 2.62 -40.82 13.50
N ILE A 564 1.47 -41.36 13.92
CA ILE A 564 0.93 -41.22 15.27
C ILE A 564 1.80 -42.07 16.21
N GLY A 565 2.21 -41.53 17.36
CA GLY A 565 2.84 -42.31 18.42
C GLY A 565 3.30 -41.48 19.61
N SER A 566 2.56 -41.64 20.72
CA SER A 566 2.81 -41.27 22.13
C SER A 566 3.04 -39.80 22.49
#